data_AF-A0A6M1L4N2-F1
#
_entry.id   AF-A0A6M1L4N2-F1
#
_cell.length_a   1.000
_cell.length_b   1.000
_cell.length_c   1.000
_cell.angle_alpha   90.00
_cell.angle_beta   90.00
_cell.angle_gamma   90.00
#
_symmetry.space_group_name_H-M   'P 1'
#
loop_
_entity.id
_entity.type
_entity.pdbx_description
1 polymer ?
#
loop_
_entity_poly.entity_id
_entity_poly.type
_entity_poly.pdbx_seq_one_letter_code
_entity_poly.pdbx_strand_id
1 'polypeptide(L)'
;MVLPDHVRYRGDQLWLLWPALRYRVVAPLVHEDRLNVFQSAVLGLARSGYREAGEMAALLGLQGDLVEMVRSDLRALSYLDRYGAVTGTGLQALRDGFPDPTRTITTYVYQDVTTGSLWPASTLQPRLAQADWRARHHVSLQLRTAGAPLRVTAFPVPPEGWTDTDPPSHEEVVEAVSRGERAKQERGRARRWDRAAPERVASRVALMTSGVPVWIPVPLVSHQHDAASTETVSWDAFSPFTGRSSTYLRRLVATRLQQVPALREQVERFVGRRSEAVVLEYDRLDIALRRRIGELLEDRFTGLVREHRDLFELLTLLERDIGRARLAGDGCTELGDAVRNAWRLHEVVLRDIVARHPPPANAPELDRSLSQFSGQLGRCCRRLGMPFGEHLRVSKTKPDDLRNAIRRPERANTPALLAAVLVSGAHGGPDHPVRRLAEVRPNLLTELTRLSADRNRGGAHAEVVPLNLDTGEAAWGLAQHTSAAYLGVALPNLSRPPRKDNQTHGEEQVPVDAVPQPRGPVPAPR
;
A
#
# COMPACT_ATOMS: atom_id res chain seq x y z
N MET A 1 -3.30 27.44 0.36
CA MET A 1 -3.69 27.95 -0.97
C MET A 1 -5.12 27.50 -1.22
N VAL A 2 -6.00 28.38 -1.68
CA VAL A 2 -7.40 28.03 -2.00
C VAL A 2 -7.47 27.89 -3.51
N LEU A 3 -7.37 26.64 -3.97
CA LEU A 3 -7.18 26.16 -5.35
C LEU A 3 -5.85 26.57 -6.01
N PRO A 4 -5.13 25.61 -6.64
CA PRO A 4 -4.12 25.95 -7.63
C PRO A 4 -4.80 26.59 -8.85
N ASP A 5 -4.26 27.70 -9.36
CA ASP A 5 -4.81 28.47 -10.48
C ASP A 5 -5.02 27.66 -11.78
N HIS A 6 -4.47 26.44 -11.86
CA HIS A 6 -4.54 25.53 -12.99
C HIS A 6 -5.62 24.43 -12.88
N VAL A 7 -6.31 24.28 -11.74
CA VAL A 7 -7.27 23.18 -11.56
C VAL A 7 -8.63 23.60 -12.10
N ARG A 8 -8.97 23.11 -13.30
CA ARG A 8 -10.33 23.14 -13.84
C ARG A 8 -10.97 21.78 -13.61
N TYR A 9 -11.90 21.69 -12.67
CA TYR A 9 -12.74 20.51 -12.55
C TYR A 9 -13.70 20.45 -13.75
N ARG A 10 -13.69 19.34 -14.48
CA ARG A 10 -14.64 19.07 -15.56
C ARG A 10 -15.80 18.25 -15.00
N GLY A 11 -17.02 18.77 -15.09
CA GLY A 11 -18.23 18.15 -14.56
C GLY A 11 -18.97 19.04 -13.56
N ASP A 12 -20.09 18.53 -13.05
CA ASP A 12 -20.86 19.20 -12.00
C ASP A 12 -20.05 19.22 -10.70
N GLN A 13 -20.17 20.30 -9.93
CA GLN A 13 -19.41 20.50 -8.69
C GLN A 13 -20.32 20.77 -7.51
N LEU A 14 -20.07 20.08 -6.39
CA LEU A 14 -20.60 20.41 -5.08
C LEU A 14 -19.44 20.77 -4.17
N TRP A 15 -19.52 21.93 -3.53
CA TRP A 15 -18.52 22.39 -2.59
C TRP A 15 -18.96 22.12 -1.17
N LEU A 16 -18.11 21.46 -0.39
CA LEU A 16 -18.30 21.28 1.05
C LEU A 16 -17.36 22.23 1.79
N LEU A 17 -17.79 22.77 2.92
CA LEU A 17 -16.90 23.38 3.90
C LEU A 17 -16.70 22.38 5.02
N TRP A 18 -15.49 21.84 5.10
CA TRP A 18 -15.12 20.82 6.06
C TRP A 18 -14.50 21.45 7.32
N PRO A 19 -14.99 21.13 8.53
CA PRO A 19 -14.45 21.67 9.75
C PRO A 19 -13.13 20.97 10.11
N ALA A 20 -12.09 21.74 10.43
CA ALA A 20 -10.79 21.21 10.83
C ALA A 20 -10.12 22.14 11.85
N LEU A 21 -9.26 21.57 12.71
CA LEU A 21 -8.35 22.35 13.55
C LEU A 21 -7.04 22.56 12.81
N ARG A 22 -6.61 23.82 12.71
CA ARG A 22 -5.34 24.20 12.10
C ARG A 22 -4.30 24.44 13.19
N TYR A 23 -3.18 23.75 13.10
CA TYR A 23 -2.03 23.95 13.97
C TYR A 23 -0.88 24.53 13.16
N ARG A 24 -0.25 25.59 13.68
CA ARG A 24 1.06 26.03 13.21
C ARG A 24 2.12 25.19 13.92
N VAL A 25 2.94 24.50 13.15
CA VAL A 25 3.93 23.56 13.69
C VAL A 25 5.31 23.83 13.11
N VAL A 26 6.33 23.61 13.92
CA VAL A 26 7.69 23.40 13.44
C VAL A 26 7.91 21.89 13.40
N ALA A 27 8.23 21.35 12.23
CA ALA A 27 8.43 19.91 12.07
C ALA A 27 9.66 19.62 11.19
N PRO A 28 10.40 18.54 11.48
CA PRO A 28 11.43 18.05 10.58
C PRO A 28 10.82 17.54 9.27
N LEU A 29 11.46 17.85 8.15
CA LEU A 29 11.05 17.38 6.83
C LEU A 29 11.81 16.11 6.46
N VAL A 30 11.10 14.99 6.43
CA VAL A 30 11.67 13.67 6.14
C VAL A 30 11.51 13.36 4.66
N HIS A 31 12.62 13.41 3.91
CA HIS A 31 12.63 13.10 2.48
C HIS A 31 12.73 11.60 2.22
N GLU A 32 13.47 10.90 3.08
CA GLU A 32 13.66 9.45 3.05
C GLU A 32 13.23 8.90 4.41
N ASP A 33 12.27 7.99 4.39
CA ASP A 33 11.75 7.33 5.60
C ASP A 33 12.63 6.15 6.06
N ARG A 34 13.70 5.84 5.31
CA ARG A 34 14.69 4.81 5.59
C ARG A 34 16.05 5.17 5.02
N LEU A 35 17.12 4.76 5.70
CA LEU A 35 18.45 4.79 5.12
C LEU A 35 18.50 3.90 3.87
N ASN A 36 19.17 4.37 2.82
CA ASN A 36 19.44 3.54 1.66
C ASN A 36 20.27 2.30 2.08
N VAL A 37 20.09 1.17 1.40
CA VAL A 37 20.84 -0.07 1.61
C VAL A 37 22.35 0.17 1.49
N PHE A 38 22.79 0.99 0.54
CA PHE A 38 24.22 1.31 0.38
C PHE A 38 24.75 2.15 1.56
N GLN A 39 24.01 3.18 1.98
CA GLN A 39 24.35 3.99 3.15
C GLN A 39 24.41 3.13 4.42
N SER A 40 23.42 2.26 4.63
CA SER A 40 23.37 1.34 5.76
C SER A 40 24.55 0.37 5.77
N ALA A 41 24.92 -0.17 4.60
CA ALA A 41 26.03 -1.10 4.46
C ALA A 41 27.38 -0.42 4.73
N VAL A 42 27.62 0.75 4.13
CA VAL A 42 28.85 1.54 4.34
C VAL A 42 28.95 2.00 5.80
N LEU A 43 27.87 2.48 6.41
CA LEU A 43 27.83 2.82 7.84
C LEU A 43 28.09 1.60 8.74
N GLY A 44 27.54 0.44 8.38
CA GLY A 44 27.76 -0.82 9.11
C GLY A 44 29.22 -1.28 9.09
N LEU A 45 29.90 -1.14 7.94
CA LEU A 45 31.33 -1.42 7.81
C LEU A 45 32.18 -0.39 8.56
N ALA A 46 31.85 0.90 8.44
CA ALA A 46 32.52 1.95 9.18
C ALA A 46 32.40 1.76 10.70
N ARG A 47 31.25 1.29 11.20
CA ARG A 47 31.05 0.94 12.62
C ARG A 47 31.96 -0.20 13.05
N SER A 48 32.28 -1.10 12.14
CA SER A 48 33.13 -2.27 12.39
C SER A 48 34.63 -1.96 12.27
N GLY A 49 34.99 -0.69 12.05
CA GLY A 49 36.39 -0.23 12.03
C GLY A 49 37.01 -0.13 10.63
N TYR A 50 36.30 -0.53 9.57
CA TYR A 50 36.76 -0.34 8.20
C TYR A 50 36.71 1.15 7.85
N ARG A 51 37.78 1.68 7.25
CA ARG A 51 37.87 3.12 6.91
C ARG A 51 38.23 3.38 5.46
N GLU A 52 38.73 2.39 4.72
CA GLU A 52 39.16 2.58 3.33
C GLU A 52 38.08 2.19 2.33
N ALA A 53 37.89 3.02 1.30
CA ALA A 53 36.87 2.79 0.27
C ALA A 53 37.12 1.50 -0.51
N GLY A 54 38.38 1.20 -0.82
CA GLY A 54 38.77 -0.01 -1.55
C GLY A 54 38.45 -1.29 -0.76
N GLU A 55 38.71 -1.30 0.55
CA GLU A 55 38.39 -2.44 1.42
C GLU A 55 36.88 -2.64 1.54
N MET A 56 36.14 -1.55 1.75
CA MET A 56 34.68 -1.59 1.81
C MET A 56 34.09 -2.05 0.46
N ALA A 57 34.62 -1.58 -0.66
CA ALA A 57 34.19 -1.96 -2.00
C ALA A 57 34.41 -3.47 -2.26
N ALA A 58 35.58 -4.00 -1.86
CA ALA A 58 35.86 -5.44 -1.95
C ALA A 58 34.89 -6.27 -1.09
N LEU A 59 34.58 -5.83 0.12
CA LEU A 59 33.65 -6.52 1.03
C LEU A 59 32.19 -6.47 0.54
N LEU A 60 31.77 -5.33 -0.04
CA LEU A 60 30.42 -5.14 -0.55
C LEU A 60 30.23 -5.69 -1.98
N GLY A 61 31.32 -6.02 -2.69
CA GLY A 61 31.27 -6.39 -4.10
C GLY A 61 30.84 -5.22 -5.01
N LEU A 62 31.22 -3.99 -4.64
CA LEU A 62 30.88 -2.75 -5.35
C LEU A 62 32.13 -2.12 -5.96
N GLN A 63 31.94 -1.17 -6.87
CA GLN A 63 33.03 -0.35 -7.40
C GLN A 63 33.51 0.66 -6.34
N GLY A 64 34.83 0.91 -6.29
CA GLY A 64 35.45 1.84 -5.34
C GLY A 64 34.83 3.24 -5.39
N ASP A 65 34.60 3.76 -6.60
CA ASP A 65 34.02 5.09 -6.81
C ASP A 65 32.60 5.22 -6.24
N LEU A 66 31.78 4.17 -6.35
CA LEU A 66 30.44 4.16 -5.77
C LEU A 66 30.50 4.19 -4.24
N VAL A 67 31.42 3.43 -3.64
CA VAL A 67 31.61 3.44 -2.20
C VAL A 67 32.12 4.80 -1.73
N GLU A 68 33.07 5.41 -2.45
CA GLU A 68 33.56 6.74 -2.07
C GLU A 68 32.48 7.82 -2.24
N MET A 69 31.63 7.73 -3.26
CA MET A 69 30.47 8.60 -3.41
C MET A 69 29.52 8.48 -2.20
N VAL A 70 29.16 7.25 -1.81
CA VAL A 70 28.30 7.02 -0.63
C VAL A 70 28.97 7.49 0.65
N ARG A 71 30.29 7.31 0.80
CA ARG A 71 31.04 7.82 1.97
C ARG A 71 31.05 9.35 2.00
N SER A 72 31.21 9.99 0.84
CA SER A 72 31.13 11.44 0.70
C SER A 72 29.76 11.95 1.14
N ASP A 73 28.68 11.31 0.68
CA ASP A 73 27.31 11.62 1.09
C ASP A 73 27.11 11.45 2.61
N LEU A 74 27.60 10.35 3.18
CA LEU A 74 27.51 10.08 4.61
C LEU A 74 28.33 11.06 5.47
N ARG A 75 29.46 11.57 4.96
CA ARG A 75 30.22 12.65 5.60
C ARG A 75 29.48 13.98 5.51
N ALA A 76 28.88 14.29 4.36
CA ALA A 76 28.06 15.48 4.18
C ALA A 76 26.85 15.49 5.14
N LEU A 77 26.25 14.33 5.39
CA LEU A 77 25.19 14.12 6.38
C LEU A 77 25.70 14.01 7.83
N SER A 78 27.01 14.14 8.06
CA SER A 78 27.66 14.02 9.37
C SER A 78 27.43 12.67 10.08
N TYR A 79 27.15 11.59 9.34
CA TYR A 79 27.08 10.23 9.88
C TYR A 79 28.47 9.57 9.95
N LEU A 80 29.40 10.06 9.14
CA LEU A 80 30.83 9.77 9.23
C LEU A 80 31.61 11.03 9.54
N ASP A 81 32.69 10.90 10.31
CA ASP A 81 33.64 11.99 10.54
C ASP A 81 34.67 12.10 9.38
N ARG A 82 35.58 13.08 9.50
CA ARG A 82 36.65 13.30 8.51
C ARG A 82 37.58 12.09 8.32
N TYR A 83 37.68 11.21 9.33
CA TYR A 83 38.48 10.00 9.30
C TYR A 83 37.70 8.76 8.84
N GLY A 84 36.41 8.92 8.51
CA GLY A 84 35.54 7.82 8.11
C GLY A 84 35.04 6.97 9.28
N ALA A 85 35.15 7.43 10.52
CA ALA A 85 34.55 6.77 11.68
C ALA A 85 33.08 7.20 11.84
N VAL A 86 32.25 6.29 12.35
CA VAL A 86 30.82 6.54 12.56
C VAL A 86 30.61 7.50 13.73
N THR A 87 29.85 8.56 13.51
CA THR A 87 29.48 9.54 14.53
C THR A 87 28.29 9.06 15.38
N GLY A 88 27.99 9.75 16.48
CA GLY A 88 26.81 9.43 17.30
C GLY A 88 25.48 9.48 16.53
N THR A 89 25.34 10.45 15.61
CA THR A 89 24.17 10.57 14.72
C THR A 89 24.09 9.42 13.71
N GLY A 90 25.22 9.03 13.11
CA GLY A 90 25.29 7.88 12.21
C GLY A 90 24.95 6.57 12.92
N LEU A 91 25.35 6.43 14.18
CA LEU A 91 25.07 5.25 14.99
C LEU A 91 23.59 5.15 15.39
N GLN A 92 22.94 6.28 15.68
CA GLN A 92 21.49 6.36 15.90
C GLN A 92 20.71 6.03 14.62
N ALA A 93 21.07 6.64 13.49
CA ALA A 93 20.44 6.38 12.19
C ALA A 93 20.54 4.90 11.79
N LEU A 94 21.67 4.24 12.07
CA LEU A 94 21.84 2.80 11.82
C LEU A 94 20.99 1.91 12.75
N ARG A 95 20.69 2.37 13.98
CA ARG A 95 19.90 1.61 14.97
C ARG A 95 18.41 1.60 14.64
N ASP A 96 17.84 2.78 14.37
CA ASP A 96 16.41 2.89 14.05
C ASP A 96 16.14 2.72 12.54
N GLY A 97 17.17 2.83 11.69
CA GLY A 97 17.09 2.72 10.25
C GLY A 97 16.55 3.99 9.58
N PHE A 98 16.51 5.11 10.30
CA PHE A 98 15.90 6.36 9.87
C PHE A 98 16.98 7.44 9.68
N PRO A 99 17.08 8.11 8.54
CA PRO A 99 18.02 9.21 8.39
C PRO A 99 17.59 10.38 9.28
N ASP A 100 18.54 10.99 9.97
CA ASP A 100 18.29 12.24 10.70
C ASP A 100 17.89 13.37 9.73
N PRO A 101 16.69 13.94 9.88
CA PRO A 101 16.23 15.01 9.00
C PRO A 101 17.06 16.27 9.25
N THR A 102 17.70 16.76 8.19
CA THR A 102 18.58 17.94 8.22
C THR A 102 17.81 19.26 8.13
N ARG A 103 16.57 19.22 7.64
CA ARG A 103 15.74 20.40 7.41
C ARG A 103 14.52 20.38 8.33
N THR A 104 14.30 21.48 9.03
CA THR A 104 13.05 21.79 9.72
C THR A 104 12.28 22.84 8.93
N ILE A 105 10.95 22.75 8.95
CA ILE A 105 10.08 23.74 8.32
C ILE A 105 8.99 24.17 9.30
N THR A 106 8.61 25.44 9.21
CA THR A 106 7.40 25.95 9.86
C THR A 106 6.25 25.87 8.86
N THR A 107 5.21 25.12 9.18
CA THR A 107 4.08 24.87 8.28
C THR A 107 2.78 24.74 9.08
N TYR A 108 1.67 24.67 8.38
CA TYR A 108 0.36 24.44 8.96
C TYR A 108 -0.12 23.03 8.62
N VAL A 109 -0.61 22.33 9.63
CA VAL A 109 -1.26 21.02 9.52
C VAL A 109 -2.72 21.13 9.92
N TYR A 110 -3.53 20.15 9.50
CA TYR A 110 -4.97 20.18 9.62
C TYR A 110 -5.47 18.87 10.24
N GLN A 111 -6.12 18.97 11.37
CA GLN A 111 -6.74 17.85 12.07
C GLN A 111 -8.24 17.87 11.83
N ASP A 112 -8.80 16.72 11.48
CA ASP A 112 -10.23 16.54 11.37
C ASP A 112 -10.89 16.60 12.75
N VAL A 113 -11.90 17.45 12.95
CA VAL A 113 -12.60 17.56 14.24
C VAL A 113 -13.45 16.33 14.56
N THR A 114 -13.91 15.61 13.53
CA THR A 114 -14.80 14.45 13.69
C THR A 114 -14.05 13.18 14.05
N THR A 115 -12.91 12.93 13.43
CA THR A 115 -12.13 11.69 13.61
C THR A 115 -10.89 11.90 14.46
N GLY A 116 -10.51 13.14 14.79
CA GLY A 116 -9.24 13.47 15.43
C GLY A 116 -8.01 13.21 14.55
N SER A 117 -8.19 12.67 13.35
CA SER A 117 -7.10 12.26 12.47
C SER A 117 -6.51 13.46 11.73
N LEU A 118 -5.19 13.46 11.58
CA LEU A 118 -4.49 14.52 10.89
C LEU A 118 -4.43 14.26 9.38
N TRP A 119 -4.81 15.27 8.58
CA TRP A 119 -4.88 15.15 7.14
C TRP A 119 -3.46 15.01 6.55
N PRO A 120 -3.28 14.21 5.47
CA PRO A 120 -1.97 14.01 4.85
C PRO A 120 -1.56 15.21 3.97
N ALA A 121 -1.65 16.42 4.51
CA ALA A 121 -1.40 17.68 3.81
C ALA A 121 -0.80 18.72 4.77
N SER A 122 0.06 19.58 4.22
CA SER A 122 0.65 20.71 4.93
C SER A 122 0.62 21.96 4.06
N THR A 123 0.58 23.16 4.65
CA THR A 123 0.72 24.41 3.88
C THR A 123 1.65 25.41 4.57
N LEU A 124 2.56 26.03 3.82
CA LEU A 124 3.45 27.06 4.38
C LEU A 124 2.71 28.35 4.69
N GLN A 125 1.83 28.77 3.77
CA GLN A 125 1.03 29.98 3.87
C GLN A 125 -0.41 29.67 3.47
N PRO A 126 -1.32 29.42 4.44
CA PRO A 126 -2.73 29.26 4.15
C PRO A 126 -3.27 30.59 3.62
N ARG A 127 -3.82 30.55 2.40
CA ARG A 127 -4.60 31.67 1.88
C ARG A 127 -6.00 31.56 2.47
N LEU A 128 -6.53 32.68 2.95
CA LEU A 128 -7.90 32.75 3.44
C LEU A 128 -8.80 33.17 2.29
N ALA A 129 -9.95 32.50 2.16
CA ALA A 129 -11.02 32.92 1.26
C ALA A 129 -12.06 33.70 2.06
N GLN A 130 -12.69 34.69 1.42
CA GLN A 130 -13.86 35.34 2.00
C GLN A 130 -15.06 34.40 1.92
N ALA A 131 -15.80 34.31 3.02
CA ALA A 131 -16.97 33.46 3.17
C ALA A 131 -18.14 34.29 3.70
N ASP A 132 -19.17 34.44 2.88
CA ASP A 132 -20.41 35.11 3.26
C ASP A 132 -21.44 34.08 3.70
N TRP A 133 -21.68 34.04 5.02
CA TRP A 133 -22.65 33.15 5.63
C TRP A 133 -24.06 33.71 5.44
N ARG A 134 -24.76 33.24 4.40
CA ARG A 134 -26.14 33.67 4.13
C ARG A 134 -27.15 32.91 4.98
N ALA A 135 -26.89 31.63 5.23
CA ALA A 135 -27.72 30.76 6.07
C ALA A 135 -26.86 29.66 6.70
N ARG A 136 -27.43 28.93 7.68
CA ARG A 136 -26.75 27.81 8.37
C ARG A 136 -26.25 26.70 7.42
N HIS A 137 -26.83 26.57 6.23
CA HIS A 137 -26.51 25.52 5.25
C HIS A 137 -26.01 26.06 3.90
N HIS A 138 -25.84 27.38 3.78
CA HIS A 138 -25.44 28.01 2.53
C HIS A 138 -24.42 29.10 2.78
N VAL A 139 -23.19 28.84 2.32
CA VAL A 139 -22.07 29.77 2.40
C VAL A 139 -21.61 30.12 0.99
N SER A 140 -21.58 31.41 0.67
CA SER A 140 -21.00 31.89 -0.58
C SER A 140 -19.50 32.10 -0.36
N LEU A 141 -18.68 31.40 -1.14
CA LEU A 141 -17.23 31.51 -1.10
C LEU A 141 -16.72 32.27 -2.31
N GLN A 142 -15.83 33.22 -2.07
CA GLN A 142 -15.03 33.82 -3.13
C GLN A 142 -13.66 33.12 -3.20
N LEU A 143 -13.53 32.23 -4.18
CA LEU A 143 -12.28 31.58 -4.55
C LEU A 143 -11.53 32.44 -5.57
N ARG A 144 -10.21 32.22 -5.71
CA ARG A 144 -9.29 32.99 -6.59
C ARG A 144 -9.11 34.46 -6.18
N THR A 145 -8.27 35.20 -6.92
CA THR A 145 -7.93 36.59 -6.63
C THR A 145 -9.06 37.56 -7.05
N ALA A 146 -9.04 38.77 -6.49
CA ALA A 146 -10.05 39.81 -6.77
C ALA A 146 -10.13 40.22 -8.26
N GLY A 147 -9.05 40.02 -9.03
CA GLY A 147 -9.05 40.30 -10.48
C GLY A 147 -9.74 39.24 -11.34
N ALA A 148 -9.99 38.03 -10.80
CA ALA A 148 -10.71 36.95 -11.49
C ALA A 148 -11.46 36.05 -10.48
N PRO A 149 -12.44 36.60 -9.73
CA PRO A 149 -13.07 35.89 -8.63
C PRO A 149 -13.94 34.74 -9.15
N LEU A 150 -13.80 33.58 -8.53
CA LEU A 150 -14.69 32.44 -8.71
C LEU A 150 -15.61 32.36 -7.49
N ARG A 151 -16.87 32.78 -7.64
CA ARG A 151 -17.87 32.64 -6.58
C ARG A 151 -18.52 31.27 -6.66
N VAL A 152 -18.46 30.52 -5.56
CA VAL A 152 -19.11 29.20 -5.44
C VAL A 152 -19.99 29.17 -4.21
N THR A 153 -21.05 28.36 -4.26
CA THR A 153 -21.86 28.07 -3.07
C THR A 153 -21.38 26.78 -2.46
N ALA A 154 -21.15 26.78 -1.15
CA ALA A 154 -20.69 25.63 -0.41
C ALA A 154 -21.62 25.27 0.76
N PHE A 155 -21.72 23.98 1.04
CA PHE A 155 -22.46 23.44 2.17
C PHE A 155 -21.53 23.22 3.37
N PRO A 156 -21.77 23.87 4.52
CA PRO A 156 -20.99 23.65 5.74
C PRO A 156 -21.35 22.34 6.41
N VAL A 157 -20.34 21.48 6.61
CA VAL A 157 -20.46 20.21 7.32
C VAL A 157 -20.46 20.52 8.83
N PRO A 158 -21.54 20.23 9.57
CA PRO A 158 -21.63 20.58 10.98
C PRO A 158 -20.56 19.82 11.80
N PRO A 159 -19.74 20.52 12.61
CA PRO A 159 -18.81 19.90 13.55
C PRO A 159 -19.59 19.31 14.74
N GLU A 160 -19.14 18.19 15.28
CA GLU A 160 -19.73 17.62 16.52
C GLU A 160 -19.28 18.39 17.77
N GLY A 161 -18.05 18.94 17.71
CA GLY A 161 -17.48 19.84 18.70
C GLY A 161 -16.16 20.38 18.18
N TRP A 162 -15.79 21.60 18.59
CA TRP A 162 -14.48 22.18 18.25
C TRP A 162 -13.43 21.95 19.35
N THR A 163 -13.87 21.58 20.55
CA THR A 163 -13.08 21.63 21.79
C THR A 163 -12.72 20.26 22.34
N ASP A 164 -13.29 19.18 21.80
CA ASP A 164 -13.15 17.83 22.36
C ASP A 164 -12.08 16.99 21.62
N THR A 165 -11.28 17.63 20.76
CA THR A 165 -10.23 16.95 20.00
C THR A 165 -8.88 17.18 20.67
N ASP A 166 -8.24 16.11 21.12
CA ASP A 166 -6.87 16.15 21.62
C ASP A 166 -5.89 16.65 20.53
N PRO A 167 -4.84 17.40 20.89
CA PRO A 167 -3.84 17.83 19.93
C PRO A 167 -3.15 16.62 19.28
N PRO A 168 -2.75 16.73 18.01
CA PRO A 168 -2.14 15.62 17.29
C PRO A 168 -0.80 15.23 17.91
N SER A 169 -0.47 13.94 17.85
CA SER A 169 0.84 13.46 18.29
C SER A 169 1.95 14.03 17.41
N HIS A 170 3.15 14.17 17.99
CA HIS A 170 4.30 14.66 17.23
C HIS A 170 4.66 13.75 16.06
N GLU A 171 4.46 12.43 16.18
CA GLU A 171 4.68 11.47 15.10
C GLU A 171 3.75 11.72 13.91
N GLU A 172 2.45 11.92 14.17
CA GLU A 172 1.45 12.23 13.14
C GLU A 172 1.77 13.56 12.44
N VAL A 173 2.30 14.55 13.17
CA VAL A 173 2.74 15.81 12.60
C VAL A 173 3.91 15.61 11.64
N VAL A 174 4.94 14.83 12.02
CA VAL A 174 6.07 14.53 11.13
C VAL A 174 5.58 13.82 9.85
N GLU A 175 4.70 12.83 10.00
CA GLU A 175 4.16 12.07 8.88
C GLU A 175 3.39 12.98 7.92
N ALA A 176 2.46 13.78 8.41
CA ALA A 176 1.61 14.61 7.56
C ALA A 176 2.35 15.75 6.91
N VAL A 177 3.32 16.36 7.60
CA VAL A 177 4.20 17.37 7.00
C VAL A 177 5.01 16.77 5.87
N SER A 178 5.60 15.59 6.10
CA SER A 178 6.41 14.90 5.10
C SER A 178 5.58 14.43 3.90
N ARG A 179 4.38 13.88 4.12
CA ARG A 179 3.44 13.51 3.06
C ARG A 179 2.94 14.73 2.28
N GLY A 180 2.60 15.82 2.98
CA GLY A 180 2.11 17.05 2.39
C GLY A 180 3.13 17.74 1.48
N GLU A 181 4.39 17.80 1.90
CA GLU A 181 5.47 18.36 1.07
C GLU A 181 5.80 17.47 -0.14
N ARG A 182 5.81 16.15 0.03
CA ARG A 182 6.01 15.21 -1.10
C ARG A 182 4.90 15.31 -2.13
N ALA A 183 3.64 15.47 -1.70
CA ALA A 183 2.50 15.57 -2.59
C ALA A 183 2.50 16.87 -3.45
N LYS A 184 3.23 17.92 -3.02
CA LYS A 184 3.41 19.16 -3.79
C LYS A 184 4.50 19.07 -4.86
N GLN A 185 5.51 18.24 -4.64
CA GLN A 185 6.55 18.01 -5.65
C GLN A 185 5.94 17.13 -6.75
N GLU A 186 5.65 17.74 -7.91
CA GLU A 186 4.83 17.24 -9.02
C GLU A 186 5.21 15.84 -9.60
N ARG A 187 6.28 15.21 -9.10
CA ARG A 187 6.82 13.90 -9.51
C ARG A 187 6.69 12.78 -8.46
N GLY A 188 6.15 13.06 -7.26
CA GLY A 188 6.08 12.08 -6.17
C GLY A 188 4.79 11.26 -6.15
N ARG A 189 4.87 9.95 -6.40
CA ARG A 189 3.83 9.01 -5.94
C ARG A 189 3.80 9.05 -4.41
N ALA A 190 2.63 9.19 -3.79
CA ALA A 190 2.50 9.08 -2.34
C ALA A 190 2.86 7.65 -1.91
N ARG A 191 4.12 7.43 -1.49
CA ARG A 191 4.52 6.17 -0.85
C ARG A 191 3.82 6.09 0.52
N ARG A 192 3.35 4.89 0.87
CA ARG A 192 2.78 4.60 2.18
C ARG A 192 3.87 4.83 3.24
N TRP A 193 3.56 5.65 4.24
CA TRP A 193 4.42 5.80 5.42
C TRP A 193 4.20 4.57 6.28
N ASP A 194 5.09 3.59 6.16
CA ASP A 194 4.91 2.25 6.75
C ASP A 194 5.45 2.16 8.20
N ARG A 195 6.03 3.23 8.75
CA ARG A 195 6.68 3.22 10.07
C ARG A 195 6.63 4.58 10.75
N ALA A 196 6.27 4.60 12.04
CA ALA A 196 6.30 5.80 12.87
C ALA A 196 7.70 6.44 12.90
N ALA A 197 7.74 7.77 12.97
CA ALA A 197 8.99 8.50 13.13
C ALA A 197 9.61 8.16 14.49
N PRO A 198 10.93 7.90 14.59
CA PRO A 198 11.56 7.63 15.88
C PRO A 198 11.43 8.82 16.83
N GLU A 199 11.43 8.56 18.14
CA GLU A 199 11.27 9.57 19.19
C GLU A 199 12.24 10.75 19.02
N ARG A 200 13.52 10.51 18.67
CA ARG A 200 14.51 11.59 18.44
C ARG A 200 14.16 12.57 17.31
N VAL A 201 13.27 12.17 16.41
CA VAL A 201 12.76 12.97 15.30
C VAL A 201 11.43 13.60 15.70
N ALA A 202 10.52 12.82 16.30
CA ALA A 202 9.24 13.32 16.80
C ALA A 202 9.42 14.40 17.87
N SER A 203 10.40 14.25 18.77
CA SER A 203 10.72 15.24 19.82
C SER A 203 11.19 16.60 19.29
N ARG A 204 11.49 16.73 17.98
CA ARG A 204 11.83 18.00 17.32
C ARG A 204 10.60 18.76 16.83
N VAL A 205 9.41 18.18 16.97
CA VAL A 205 8.16 18.86 16.66
C VAL A 205 7.80 19.84 17.76
N ALA A 206 7.40 21.04 17.36
CA ALA A 206 6.83 22.03 18.27
C ALA A 206 5.50 22.56 17.72
N LEU A 207 4.44 22.43 18.51
CA LEU A 207 3.16 23.08 18.23
C LEU A 207 3.25 24.55 18.68
N MET A 208 3.14 25.48 17.74
CA MET A 208 3.24 26.93 18.02
C MET A 208 1.90 27.58 18.36
N THR A 209 0.80 26.92 18.03
CA THR A 209 -0.56 27.41 18.30
C THR A 209 -1.38 26.29 18.89
N SER A 210 -2.35 26.63 19.75
CA SER A 210 -3.49 25.77 20.00
C SER A 210 -4.28 25.57 18.69
N GLY A 211 -5.03 24.47 18.58
CA GLY A 211 -5.82 24.15 17.39
C GLY A 211 -6.78 25.29 17.07
N VAL A 212 -6.58 25.98 15.94
CA VAL A 212 -7.44 27.08 15.50
C VAL A 212 -8.54 26.52 14.60
N PRO A 213 -9.83 26.68 14.96
CA PRO A 213 -10.95 26.33 14.10
C PRO A 213 -10.85 26.95 12.70
N VAL A 214 -10.91 26.12 11.66
CA VAL A 214 -10.95 26.55 10.26
C VAL A 214 -11.95 25.73 9.45
N TRP A 215 -12.42 26.33 8.37
CA TRP A 215 -13.25 25.67 7.37
C TRP A 215 -12.45 25.48 6.09
N ILE A 216 -12.36 24.25 5.60
CA ILE A 216 -11.60 23.88 4.42
C ILE A 216 -12.58 23.59 3.27
N PRO A 217 -12.49 24.29 2.13
CA PRO A 217 -13.34 24.00 0.97
C PRO A 217 -12.92 22.69 0.31
N VAL A 218 -13.80 21.70 0.28
CA VAL A 218 -13.59 20.39 -0.37
C VAL A 218 -14.53 20.27 -1.57
N PRO A 219 -13.99 20.27 -2.80
CA PRO A 219 -14.80 20.05 -4.00
C PRO A 219 -15.10 18.56 -4.21
N LEU A 220 -16.38 18.27 -4.44
CA LEU A 220 -16.87 17.02 -5.00
C LEU A 220 -17.19 17.25 -6.48
N VAL A 221 -16.75 16.35 -7.34
CA VAL A 221 -16.97 16.44 -8.79
C VAL A 221 -17.69 15.18 -9.25
N SER A 222 -18.75 15.35 -10.04
CA SER A 222 -19.49 14.26 -10.67
C SER A 222 -19.13 14.19 -12.14
N HIS A 223 -18.79 12.99 -12.62
CA HIS A 223 -18.60 12.72 -14.04
C HIS A 223 -19.90 12.11 -14.59
N GLN A 224 -20.71 12.94 -15.26
CA GLN A 224 -21.90 12.45 -15.96
C GLN A 224 -21.44 11.44 -17.04
N HIS A 225 -21.84 10.18 -16.89
CA HIS A 225 -21.82 9.21 -17.99
C HIS A 225 -23.10 9.38 -18.81
N ASP A 226 -22.98 9.11 -20.10
CA ASP A 226 -23.99 9.32 -21.12
C ASP A 226 -25.37 8.77 -20.70
N ALA A 227 -26.44 9.53 -20.95
CA ALA A 227 -27.79 9.25 -20.46
C ALA A 227 -28.40 7.93 -21.00
N ALA A 228 -27.75 7.30 -21.98
CA ALA A 228 -28.08 5.99 -22.52
C ALA A 228 -27.43 4.82 -21.77
N SER A 229 -26.50 5.07 -20.86
CA SER A 229 -25.81 4.04 -20.08
C SER A 229 -26.45 3.89 -18.69
N THR A 230 -26.83 2.66 -18.35
CA THR A 230 -27.23 2.26 -16.98
C THR A 230 -26.06 2.23 -15.98
N GLU A 231 -24.85 2.64 -16.40
CA GLU A 231 -23.66 2.65 -15.56
C GLU A 231 -23.69 3.79 -14.53
N THR A 232 -23.21 3.48 -13.34
CA THR A 232 -23.28 4.28 -12.12
C THR A 232 -22.54 5.62 -12.26
N VAL A 233 -23.20 6.74 -11.93
CA VAL A 233 -22.55 8.06 -11.82
C VAL A 233 -21.49 8.01 -10.72
N SER A 234 -20.22 8.14 -11.10
CA SER A 234 -19.09 8.19 -10.16
C SER A 234 -18.79 9.63 -9.75
N TRP A 235 -18.74 9.88 -8.44
CA TRP A 235 -18.33 11.17 -7.88
C TRP A 235 -16.99 11.03 -7.17
N ASP A 236 -16.13 12.03 -7.29
CA ASP A 236 -14.81 12.05 -6.65
C ASP A 236 -14.66 13.25 -5.72
N ALA A 237 -14.02 13.02 -4.57
CA ALA A 237 -13.61 14.09 -3.66
C ALA A 237 -12.20 14.54 -4.00
N PHE A 238 -12.00 15.84 -4.14
CA PHE A 238 -10.71 16.41 -4.50
C PHE A 238 -10.04 17.09 -3.30
N SER A 239 -8.73 16.89 -3.18
CA SER A 239 -7.94 17.56 -2.15
C SER A 239 -7.77 19.04 -2.50
N PRO A 240 -8.13 19.97 -1.60
CA PRO A 240 -7.93 21.39 -1.85
C PRO A 240 -6.45 21.81 -1.82
N PHE A 241 -5.57 20.93 -1.34
CA PHE A 241 -4.13 21.17 -1.23
C PHE A 241 -3.39 20.80 -2.51
N THR A 242 -3.80 19.71 -3.16
CA THR A 242 -3.12 19.15 -4.34
C THR A 242 -3.93 19.30 -5.62
N GLY A 243 -5.24 19.56 -5.54
CA GLY A 243 -6.13 19.63 -6.69
C GLY A 243 -6.43 18.27 -7.33
N ARG A 244 -6.05 17.15 -6.69
CA ARG A 244 -6.22 15.78 -7.20
C ARG A 244 -7.32 15.04 -6.45
N SER A 245 -7.90 14.01 -7.07
CA SER A 245 -8.85 13.12 -6.39
C SER A 245 -8.18 12.44 -5.19
N SER A 246 -8.92 12.30 -4.10
CA SER A 246 -8.44 11.78 -2.83
C SER A 246 -9.41 10.73 -2.31
N THR A 247 -8.94 9.47 -2.30
CA THR A 247 -9.68 8.34 -1.74
C THR A 247 -9.87 8.50 -0.22
N TYR A 248 -8.92 9.14 0.47
CA TYR A 248 -9.05 9.50 1.88
C TYR A 248 -10.23 10.45 2.13
N LEU A 249 -10.29 11.57 1.39
CA LEU A 249 -11.39 12.53 1.55
C LEU A 249 -12.72 11.94 1.11
N ARG A 250 -12.73 11.10 0.07
CA ARG A 250 -13.94 10.40 -0.38
C ARG A 250 -14.50 9.51 0.73
N ARG A 251 -13.65 8.74 1.41
CA ARG A 251 -14.05 7.94 2.58
C ARG A 251 -14.53 8.80 3.74
N LEU A 252 -13.82 9.88 4.05
CA LEU A 252 -14.18 10.77 5.14
C LEU A 252 -15.58 11.39 4.91
N VAL A 253 -15.85 11.84 3.69
CA VAL A 253 -17.19 12.33 3.28
C VAL A 253 -18.21 11.21 3.39
N ALA A 254 -17.91 10.01 2.88
CA ALA A 254 -18.81 8.85 2.95
C ALA A 254 -19.22 8.48 4.38
N THR A 255 -18.26 8.42 5.32
CA THR A 255 -18.53 8.20 6.75
C THR A 255 -19.46 9.28 7.30
N ARG A 256 -19.24 10.55 6.94
CA ARG A 256 -20.03 11.67 7.47
C ARG A 256 -21.46 11.72 6.92
N LEU A 257 -21.69 11.23 5.70
CA LEU A 257 -23.04 11.10 5.12
C LEU A 257 -23.95 10.16 5.94
N GLN A 258 -23.35 9.21 6.67
CA GLN A 258 -24.10 8.32 7.56
C GLN A 258 -24.61 9.05 8.81
N GLN A 259 -23.84 10.02 9.31
CA GLN A 259 -24.09 10.72 10.57
C GLN A 259 -24.87 12.02 10.41
N VAL A 260 -24.78 12.68 9.24
CA VAL A 260 -25.39 14.00 9.01
C VAL A 260 -26.43 13.93 7.88
N PRO A 261 -27.74 13.85 8.20
CA PRO A 261 -28.80 13.76 7.20
C PRO A 261 -28.84 14.94 6.21
N ALA A 262 -28.59 16.17 6.69
CA ALA A 262 -28.58 17.35 5.83
C ALA A 262 -27.44 17.32 4.79
N LEU A 263 -26.28 16.77 5.15
CA LEU A 263 -25.16 16.58 4.22
C LEU A 263 -25.51 15.52 3.17
N ARG A 264 -26.14 14.43 3.62
CA ARG A 264 -26.64 13.36 2.74
C ARG A 264 -27.55 13.92 1.67
N GLU A 265 -28.55 14.70 2.06
CA GLU A 265 -29.51 15.29 1.13
C GLU A 265 -28.85 16.18 0.06
N GLN A 266 -27.83 16.97 0.43
CA GLN A 266 -27.11 17.80 -0.54
C GLN A 266 -26.32 16.97 -1.55
N VAL A 267 -25.61 15.93 -1.08
CA VAL A 267 -24.87 15.03 -1.97
C VAL A 267 -25.82 14.24 -2.86
N GLU A 268 -27.00 13.85 -2.35
CA GLU A 268 -28.05 13.19 -3.13
C GLU A 268 -28.59 14.05 -4.27
N ARG A 269 -28.91 15.31 -3.96
CA ARG A 269 -29.33 16.28 -4.98
C ARG A 269 -28.23 16.50 -6.03
N PHE A 270 -26.98 16.52 -5.59
CA PHE A 270 -25.83 16.73 -6.48
C PHE A 270 -25.58 15.54 -7.42
N VAL A 271 -25.68 14.30 -6.91
CA VAL A 271 -25.47 13.08 -7.71
C VAL A 271 -26.73 12.73 -8.52
N GLY A 272 -27.89 13.32 -8.21
CA GLY A 272 -29.15 13.08 -8.91
C GLY A 272 -29.83 11.75 -8.54
N ARG A 273 -29.45 11.12 -7.42
CA ARG A 273 -30.02 9.86 -6.90
C ARG A 273 -30.03 9.84 -5.36
N ARG A 274 -30.96 9.09 -4.75
CA ARG A 274 -30.98 8.80 -3.28
C ARG A 274 -29.73 7.95 -2.92
N SER A 275 -28.91 8.39 -1.97
CA SER A 275 -27.52 7.95 -1.71
C SER A 275 -27.41 6.73 -0.79
N GLU A 276 -28.53 6.21 -0.26
CA GLU A 276 -28.54 4.92 0.41
C GLU A 276 -28.08 3.78 -0.50
N ALA A 277 -28.10 3.96 -1.82
CA ALA A 277 -27.56 3.03 -2.81
C ALA A 277 -26.12 3.35 -3.25
N VAL A 278 -25.40 4.36 -2.73
CA VAL A 278 -24.06 4.71 -3.24
C VAL A 278 -22.98 4.66 -2.16
N VAL A 279 -23.29 5.11 -0.95
CA VAL A 279 -22.37 5.06 0.20
C VAL A 279 -22.44 3.69 0.87
N LEU A 280 -23.65 3.20 1.13
CA LEU A 280 -23.84 1.82 1.60
C LEU A 280 -23.52 0.83 0.50
N GLU A 281 -23.73 1.10 -0.79
CA GLU A 281 -23.36 0.14 -1.83
C GLU A 281 -21.84 0.04 -1.95
N TYR A 282 -21.04 1.11 -1.97
CA TYR A 282 -19.59 0.95 -2.07
C TYR A 282 -18.94 0.37 -0.80
N ASP A 283 -19.37 0.78 0.40
CA ASP A 283 -18.85 0.21 1.65
C ASP A 283 -19.42 -1.19 1.91
N ARG A 284 -20.70 -1.46 1.63
CA ARG A 284 -21.21 -2.84 1.64
C ARG A 284 -20.59 -3.65 0.52
N LEU A 285 -20.24 -3.10 -0.64
CA LEU A 285 -19.57 -3.84 -1.70
C LEU A 285 -18.11 -4.08 -1.34
N ASP A 286 -17.37 -3.17 -0.70
CA ASP A 286 -15.99 -3.46 -0.25
C ASP A 286 -16.00 -4.40 0.97
N ILE A 287 -16.92 -4.22 1.92
CA ILE A 287 -17.12 -5.13 3.05
C ILE A 287 -17.64 -6.49 2.58
N ALA A 288 -18.63 -6.54 1.69
CA ALA A 288 -19.14 -7.79 1.11
C ALA A 288 -18.13 -8.41 0.17
N LEU A 289 -17.32 -7.63 -0.56
CA LEU A 289 -16.23 -8.16 -1.39
C LEU A 289 -15.16 -8.76 -0.48
N ARG A 290 -14.73 -8.07 0.58
CA ARG A 290 -13.79 -8.62 1.57
C ARG A 290 -14.37 -9.84 2.27
N ARG A 291 -15.64 -9.81 2.66
CA ARG A 291 -16.33 -10.95 3.28
C ARG A 291 -16.42 -12.12 2.32
N ARG A 292 -16.86 -11.90 1.07
CA ARG A 292 -16.93 -12.90 0.01
C ARG A 292 -15.56 -13.46 -0.35
N ILE A 293 -14.53 -12.61 -0.40
CA ILE A 293 -13.14 -13.05 -0.56
C ILE A 293 -12.74 -13.90 0.65
N GLY A 294 -13.06 -13.49 1.87
CA GLY A 294 -12.83 -14.27 3.08
C GLY A 294 -13.48 -15.64 3.04
N GLU A 295 -14.77 -15.71 2.68
CA GLU A 295 -15.54 -16.94 2.48
C GLU A 295 -14.90 -17.81 1.38
N LEU A 296 -14.51 -17.23 0.24
CA LEU A 296 -13.80 -17.95 -0.84
C LEU A 296 -12.43 -18.50 -0.38
N LEU A 297 -11.72 -17.76 0.46
CA LEU A 297 -10.44 -18.17 1.01
C LEU A 297 -10.61 -19.27 2.07
N GLU A 298 -11.65 -19.21 2.88
CA GLU A 298 -12.01 -20.27 3.83
C GLU A 298 -12.48 -21.53 3.12
N ASP A 299 -13.27 -21.43 2.06
CA ASP A 299 -13.66 -22.58 1.26
C ASP A 299 -12.43 -23.23 0.62
N ARG A 300 -11.47 -22.41 0.15
CA ARG A 300 -10.25 -22.88 -0.52
C ARG A 300 -9.21 -23.43 0.45
N PHE A 301 -9.05 -22.81 1.61
CA PHE A 301 -7.95 -23.08 2.55
C PHE A 301 -8.41 -23.57 3.92
N THR A 302 -9.70 -23.84 4.09
CA THR A 302 -10.38 -24.12 5.36
C THR A 302 -10.29 -22.94 6.35
N GLY A 303 -10.90 -23.09 7.54
CA GLY A 303 -10.81 -22.09 8.62
C GLY A 303 -9.38 -21.81 9.10
N LEU A 304 -8.41 -22.69 8.80
CA LEU A 304 -7.00 -22.54 9.18
C LEU A 304 -6.36 -21.24 8.66
N VAL A 305 -6.81 -20.72 7.52
CA VAL A 305 -6.25 -19.47 6.97
C VAL A 305 -6.46 -18.28 7.91
N ARG A 306 -7.54 -18.27 8.73
CA ARG A 306 -7.82 -17.19 9.69
C ARG A 306 -6.87 -17.19 10.89
N GLU A 307 -6.26 -18.33 11.22
CA GLU A 307 -5.27 -18.42 12.29
C GLU A 307 -3.98 -17.67 11.91
N HIS A 308 -3.74 -17.47 10.61
CA HIS A 308 -2.59 -16.76 10.07
C HIS A 308 -2.98 -15.36 9.57
N ARG A 309 -3.12 -14.40 10.50
CA ARG A 309 -3.60 -13.02 10.22
C ARG A 309 -2.91 -12.36 9.02
N ASP A 310 -1.58 -12.36 8.98
CA ASP A 310 -0.82 -11.69 7.91
C ASP A 310 -1.02 -12.36 6.55
N LEU A 311 -1.10 -13.70 6.54
CA LEU A 311 -1.38 -14.48 5.33
C LEU A 311 -2.78 -14.19 4.80
N PHE A 312 -3.78 -14.18 5.69
CA PHE A 312 -5.16 -13.88 5.33
C PHE A 312 -5.32 -12.47 4.78
N GLU A 313 -4.68 -11.48 5.40
CA GLU A 313 -4.71 -10.09 4.91
C GLU A 313 -4.07 -9.97 3.53
N LEU A 314 -2.90 -10.57 3.32
CA LEU A 314 -2.20 -10.53 2.03
C LEU A 314 -2.96 -11.28 0.94
N LEU A 315 -3.56 -12.43 1.25
CA LEU A 315 -4.44 -13.15 0.32
C LEU A 315 -5.67 -12.31 -0.04
N THR A 316 -6.28 -11.64 0.94
CA THR A 316 -7.45 -10.78 0.70
C THR A 316 -7.12 -9.61 -0.24
N LEU A 317 -5.97 -8.96 -0.01
CA LEU A 317 -5.50 -7.88 -0.88
C LEU A 317 -5.18 -8.39 -2.29
N LEU A 318 -4.49 -9.52 -2.38
CA LEU A 318 -4.15 -10.15 -3.65
C LEU A 318 -5.39 -10.52 -4.47
N GLU A 319 -6.40 -11.15 -3.85
CA GLU A 319 -7.67 -11.51 -4.51
C GLU A 319 -8.43 -10.26 -5.00
N ARG A 320 -8.44 -9.20 -4.20
CA ARG A 320 -9.05 -7.94 -4.60
C ARG A 320 -8.33 -7.33 -5.80
N ASP A 321 -7.00 -7.26 -5.75
CA ASP A 321 -6.21 -6.57 -6.77
C ASP A 321 -6.17 -7.35 -8.09
N ILE A 322 -6.07 -8.68 -8.05
CA ILE A 322 -6.19 -9.51 -9.27
C ILE A 322 -7.62 -9.46 -9.84
N GLY A 323 -8.65 -9.43 -8.99
CA GLY A 323 -10.04 -9.30 -9.42
C GLY A 323 -10.28 -8.00 -10.18
N ARG A 324 -9.68 -6.90 -9.73
CA ARG A 324 -9.72 -5.60 -10.44
C ARG A 324 -8.88 -5.63 -11.71
N ALA A 325 -7.70 -6.23 -11.68
CA ALA A 325 -6.85 -6.35 -12.87
C ALA A 325 -7.52 -7.15 -13.99
N ARG A 326 -8.28 -8.20 -13.66
CA ARG A 326 -9.09 -8.97 -14.63
C ARG A 326 -10.14 -8.12 -15.34
N LEU A 327 -10.70 -7.11 -14.66
CA LEU A 327 -11.68 -6.20 -15.24
C LEU A 327 -11.02 -5.09 -16.07
N ALA A 328 -9.89 -4.57 -15.59
CA ALA A 328 -9.19 -3.44 -16.21
C ALA A 328 -8.28 -3.83 -17.39
N GLY A 329 -7.74 -5.05 -17.40
CA GLY A 329 -6.80 -5.53 -18.41
C GLY A 329 -5.34 -5.16 -18.14
N ASP A 330 -4.52 -5.30 -19.18
CA ASP A 330 -3.05 -5.16 -19.11
C ASP A 330 -2.59 -3.75 -18.71
N GLY A 331 -1.43 -3.67 -18.06
CA GLY A 331 -0.79 -2.39 -17.73
C GLY A 331 -1.48 -1.55 -16.64
N CYS A 332 -2.56 -2.05 -16.03
CA CYS A 332 -3.22 -1.35 -14.92
C CYS A 332 -2.37 -1.33 -13.64
N THR A 333 -2.64 -0.36 -12.76
CA THR A 333 -1.91 -0.20 -11.49
C THR A 333 -2.12 -1.38 -10.53
N GLU A 334 -3.33 -1.94 -10.55
CA GLU A 334 -3.80 -3.05 -9.73
C GLU A 334 -3.03 -4.33 -10.03
N LEU A 335 -2.63 -4.55 -11.29
CA LEU A 335 -1.78 -5.66 -11.68
C LEU A 335 -0.40 -5.57 -11.04
N GLY A 336 0.17 -4.36 -10.99
CA GLY A 336 1.42 -4.11 -10.27
C GLY A 336 1.28 -4.33 -8.76
N ASP A 337 0.13 -4.00 -8.18
CA ASP A 337 -0.17 -4.26 -6.76
C ASP A 337 -0.36 -5.75 -6.48
N ALA A 338 -1.05 -6.50 -7.35
CA ALA A 338 -1.23 -7.94 -7.25
C ALA A 338 0.13 -8.67 -7.22
N VAL A 339 1.02 -8.36 -8.17
CA VAL A 339 2.38 -8.93 -8.23
C VAL A 339 3.19 -8.63 -6.96
N ARG A 340 3.10 -7.39 -6.43
CA ARG A 340 3.77 -7.00 -5.18
C ARG A 340 3.21 -7.74 -3.96
N ASN A 341 1.89 -7.84 -3.86
CA ASN A 341 1.22 -8.51 -2.74
C ASN A 341 1.47 -10.03 -2.77
N ALA A 342 1.49 -10.66 -3.95
CA ALA A 342 1.90 -12.05 -4.13
C ALA A 342 3.34 -12.29 -3.63
N TRP A 343 4.29 -11.41 -4.00
CA TRP A 343 5.66 -11.56 -3.51
C TRP A 343 5.79 -11.35 -1.99
N ARG A 344 5.09 -10.36 -1.42
CA ARG A 344 5.06 -10.15 0.03
C ARG A 344 4.53 -11.38 0.78
N LEU A 345 3.49 -12.01 0.23
CA LEU A 345 2.95 -13.27 0.76
C LEU A 345 4.02 -14.35 0.77
N HIS A 346 4.75 -14.53 -0.33
CA HIS A 346 5.86 -15.50 -0.36
C HIS A 346 6.95 -15.17 0.67
N GLU A 347 7.34 -13.91 0.83
CA GLU A 347 8.33 -13.53 1.85
C GLU A 347 7.89 -13.92 3.25
N VAL A 348 6.63 -13.66 3.62
CA VAL A 348 6.08 -14.03 4.93
C VAL A 348 6.08 -15.55 5.11
N VAL A 349 5.48 -16.27 4.15
CA VAL A 349 5.30 -17.73 4.23
C VAL A 349 6.64 -18.47 4.20
N LEU A 350 7.54 -18.12 3.28
CA LEU A 350 8.82 -18.81 3.13
C LEU A 350 9.72 -18.62 4.34
N ARG A 351 9.69 -17.45 4.97
CA ARG A 351 10.44 -17.19 6.21
C ARG A 351 9.93 -18.07 7.34
N ASP A 352 8.62 -18.16 7.48
CA ASP A 352 8.00 -18.97 8.53
C ASP A 352 8.21 -20.48 8.30
N ILE A 353 8.18 -20.96 7.04
CA ILE A 353 8.54 -22.34 6.69
C ILE A 353 9.95 -22.66 7.18
N VAL A 354 10.94 -21.81 6.88
CA VAL A 354 12.34 -22.03 7.31
C VAL A 354 12.46 -22.01 8.83
N ALA A 355 11.71 -21.14 9.51
CA ALA A 355 11.71 -21.06 10.96
C ALA A 355 11.09 -22.31 11.63
N ARG A 356 10.02 -22.87 11.07
CA ARG A 356 9.33 -24.06 11.60
C ARG A 356 10.00 -25.38 11.20
N HIS A 357 10.68 -25.40 10.06
CA HIS A 357 11.33 -26.59 9.51
C HIS A 357 12.80 -26.33 9.20
N PRO A 358 13.64 -26.00 10.20
CA PRO A 358 15.06 -25.83 9.97
C PRO A 358 15.68 -27.15 9.52
N PRO A 359 16.64 -27.12 8.56
CA PRO A 359 17.37 -28.32 8.18
C PRO A 359 18.21 -28.85 9.35
N PRO A 360 18.55 -30.14 9.36
CA PRO A 360 19.34 -30.73 10.44
C PRO A 360 20.73 -30.10 10.50
N ALA A 361 21.28 -29.96 11.72
CA ALA A 361 22.53 -29.24 11.95
C ALA A 361 23.75 -29.85 11.23
N ASN A 362 23.68 -31.14 10.90
CA ASN A 362 24.70 -31.88 10.14
C ASN A 362 24.45 -31.91 8.63
N ALA A 363 23.49 -31.13 8.11
CA ALA A 363 23.26 -31.03 6.68
C ALA A 363 24.54 -30.55 5.98
N PRO A 364 25.00 -31.24 4.91
CA PRO A 364 26.28 -30.94 4.26
C PRO A 364 26.30 -29.51 3.71
N GLU A 365 25.16 -28.94 3.33
CA GLU A 365 25.03 -27.56 2.86
C GLU A 365 25.43 -26.51 3.91
N LEU A 366 25.51 -26.88 5.20
CA LEU A 366 25.87 -25.99 6.30
C LEU A 366 27.36 -26.00 6.63
N ASP A 367 28.15 -26.86 5.99
CA ASP A 367 29.60 -26.93 6.19
C ASP A 367 30.34 -25.74 5.55
N ARG A 368 31.26 -25.14 6.32
CA ARG A 368 32.09 -23.98 5.94
C ARG A 368 33.13 -24.30 4.88
N SER A 369 33.60 -25.54 4.82
CA SER A 369 34.80 -25.90 4.06
C SER A 369 34.53 -26.29 2.60
N LEU A 370 33.29 -26.16 2.12
CA LEU A 370 32.89 -26.75 0.84
C LEU A 370 33.22 -25.86 -0.37
N SER A 371 34.17 -26.33 -1.17
CA SER A 371 34.53 -25.76 -2.48
C SER A 371 33.45 -25.94 -3.57
N GLN A 372 32.42 -26.78 -3.33
CA GLN A 372 31.37 -27.13 -4.31
C GLN A 372 29.94 -26.88 -3.79
N PHE A 373 29.70 -25.74 -3.14
CA PHE A 373 28.40 -25.40 -2.56
C PHE A 373 27.24 -25.40 -3.58
N SER A 374 27.44 -24.83 -4.77
CA SER A 374 26.43 -24.84 -5.85
C SER A 374 26.00 -26.27 -6.24
N GLY A 375 26.93 -27.22 -6.27
CA GLY A 375 26.62 -28.63 -6.53
C GLY A 375 25.80 -29.30 -5.43
N GLN A 376 25.93 -28.86 -4.17
CA GLN A 376 25.07 -29.32 -3.07
C GLN A 376 23.64 -28.78 -3.20
N LEU A 377 23.47 -27.50 -3.53
CA LEU A 377 22.15 -26.94 -3.83
C LEU A 377 21.50 -27.65 -5.03
N GLY A 378 22.28 -27.99 -6.05
CA GLY A 378 21.81 -28.81 -7.18
C GLY A 378 21.34 -30.21 -6.76
N ARG A 379 21.99 -30.85 -5.78
CA ARG A 379 21.49 -32.11 -5.19
C ARG A 379 20.18 -31.90 -4.44
N CYS A 380 20.03 -30.81 -3.69
CA CYS A 380 18.77 -30.46 -3.03
C CYS A 380 17.63 -30.27 -4.05
N CYS A 381 17.86 -29.56 -5.16
CA CYS A 381 16.86 -29.43 -6.23
C CYS A 381 16.45 -30.80 -6.78
N ARG A 382 17.42 -31.67 -7.08
CA ARG A 382 17.14 -33.03 -7.57
C ARG A 382 16.33 -33.87 -6.59
N ARG A 383 16.61 -33.78 -5.28
CA ARG A 383 15.82 -34.46 -4.24
C ARG A 383 14.36 -34.01 -4.21
N LEU A 384 14.09 -32.77 -4.60
CA LEU A 384 12.76 -32.19 -4.68
C LEU A 384 12.13 -32.29 -6.07
N GLY A 385 12.77 -32.99 -7.02
CA GLY A 385 12.27 -33.10 -8.40
C GLY A 385 12.31 -31.80 -9.21
N MET A 386 13.05 -30.79 -8.75
CA MET A 386 13.16 -29.49 -9.43
C MET A 386 14.41 -29.42 -10.33
N PRO A 387 14.34 -28.71 -11.48
CA PRO A 387 15.50 -28.50 -12.32
C PRO A 387 16.50 -27.56 -11.63
N PHE A 388 17.79 -27.85 -11.80
CA PHE A 388 18.88 -26.98 -11.39
C PHE A 388 19.60 -26.47 -12.63
N GLY A 389 19.52 -25.16 -12.87
CA GLY A 389 20.13 -24.48 -14.01
C GLY A 389 20.94 -23.26 -13.58
N GLU A 390 21.86 -22.83 -14.44
CA GLU A 390 22.81 -21.74 -14.16
C GLU A 390 22.13 -20.39 -13.89
N HIS A 391 20.91 -20.18 -14.39
CA HIS A 391 20.15 -18.94 -14.22
C HIS A 391 19.42 -18.81 -12.88
N LEU A 392 19.42 -19.86 -12.03
CA LEU A 392 18.86 -19.77 -10.69
C LEU A 392 19.77 -18.91 -9.80
N ARG A 393 19.25 -17.77 -9.33
CA ARG A 393 20.01 -16.85 -8.44
C ARG A 393 20.49 -17.51 -7.16
N VAL A 394 19.82 -18.59 -6.74
CA VAL A 394 20.18 -19.39 -5.57
C VAL A 394 21.60 -19.98 -5.68
N SER A 395 22.08 -20.27 -6.89
CA SER A 395 23.44 -20.79 -7.13
C SER A 395 24.56 -19.82 -6.75
N LYS A 396 24.26 -18.52 -6.64
CA LYS A 396 25.20 -17.46 -6.26
C LYS A 396 25.26 -17.23 -4.75
N THR A 397 24.45 -17.93 -3.96
CA THR A 397 24.40 -17.80 -2.49
C THR A 397 25.69 -18.35 -1.88
N LYS A 398 26.23 -17.69 -0.85
CA LYS A 398 27.40 -18.20 -0.11
C LYS A 398 26.96 -19.09 1.07
N PRO A 399 27.80 -20.03 1.55
CA PRO A 399 27.46 -20.89 2.69
C PRO A 399 27.14 -20.13 4.00
N ASP A 400 27.75 -18.96 4.23
CA ASP A 400 27.45 -18.12 5.38
C ASP A 400 26.08 -17.43 5.26
N ASP A 401 25.70 -17.00 4.05
CA ASP A 401 24.39 -16.39 3.79
C ASP A 401 23.25 -17.39 4.00
N LEU A 402 23.43 -18.63 3.54
CA LEU A 402 22.50 -19.73 3.79
C LEU A 402 22.29 -19.96 5.30
N ARG A 403 23.38 -20.07 6.06
CA ARG A 403 23.30 -20.30 7.50
C ARG A 403 22.67 -19.14 8.25
N ASN A 404 22.97 -17.92 7.85
CA ASN A 404 22.32 -16.73 8.39
C ASN A 404 20.83 -16.73 8.06
N ALA A 405 20.44 -17.11 6.83
CA ALA A 405 19.04 -17.22 6.44
C ALA A 405 18.28 -18.33 7.20
N ILE A 406 18.93 -19.44 7.53
CA ILE A 406 18.32 -20.50 8.36
C ILE A 406 18.16 -20.03 9.82
N ARG A 407 19.17 -19.33 10.38
CA ARG A 407 19.14 -18.86 11.78
C ARG A 407 18.23 -17.66 11.98
N ARG A 408 18.12 -16.79 10.97
CA ARG A 408 17.40 -15.52 11.00
C ARG A 408 16.66 -15.30 9.67
N PRO A 409 15.65 -16.12 9.36
CA PRO A 409 14.94 -16.03 8.09
C PRO A 409 14.30 -14.66 7.87
N GLU A 410 13.90 -13.96 8.93
CA GLU A 410 13.33 -12.61 8.89
C GLU A 410 14.28 -11.55 8.31
N ARG A 411 15.60 -11.80 8.35
CA ARG A 411 16.63 -10.90 7.80
C ARG A 411 17.24 -11.40 6.49
N ALA A 412 16.81 -12.57 6.01
CA ALA A 412 17.35 -13.16 4.79
C ALA A 412 16.98 -12.32 3.56
N ASN A 413 17.97 -12.10 2.69
CA ASN A 413 17.73 -11.60 1.34
C ASN A 413 17.10 -12.70 0.47
N THR A 414 16.53 -12.33 -0.69
CA THR A 414 15.78 -13.28 -1.52
C THR A 414 16.60 -14.52 -1.92
N PRO A 415 17.82 -14.42 -2.48
CA PRO A 415 18.57 -15.62 -2.87
C PRO A 415 18.88 -16.55 -1.69
N ALA A 416 19.27 -16.00 -0.54
CA ALA A 416 19.58 -16.79 0.64
C ALA A 416 18.33 -17.41 1.28
N LEU A 417 17.19 -16.70 1.27
CA LEU A 417 15.91 -17.23 1.71
C LEU A 417 15.48 -18.41 0.82
N LEU A 418 15.56 -18.26 -0.50
CA LEU A 418 15.23 -19.36 -1.42
C LEU A 418 16.20 -20.55 -1.26
N ALA A 419 17.48 -20.30 -0.97
CA ALA A 419 18.43 -21.37 -0.64
C ALA A 419 18.04 -22.08 0.67
N ALA A 420 17.68 -21.33 1.71
CA ALA A 420 17.26 -21.87 2.99
C ALA A 420 15.99 -22.72 2.86
N VAL A 421 14.99 -22.23 2.12
CA VAL A 421 13.75 -22.96 1.77
C VAL A 421 14.07 -24.25 1.02
N LEU A 422 14.99 -24.20 0.05
CA LEU A 422 15.41 -25.36 -0.73
C LEU A 422 16.04 -26.44 0.16
N VAL A 423 16.99 -26.05 1.03
CA VAL A 423 17.70 -26.98 1.92
C VAL A 423 16.74 -27.53 2.98
N SER A 424 15.90 -26.66 3.57
CA SER A 424 14.82 -27.03 4.49
C SER A 424 13.90 -28.09 3.88
N GLY A 425 13.40 -27.86 2.66
CA GLY A 425 12.56 -28.83 1.95
C GLY A 425 13.26 -30.13 1.59
N ALA A 426 14.52 -30.06 1.13
CA ALA A 426 15.26 -31.25 0.71
C ALA A 426 15.52 -32.23 1.86
N HIS A 427 15.70 -31.71 3.08
CA HIS A 427 15.91 -32.52 4.29
C HIS A 427 14.63 -32.72 5.14
N GLY A 428 13.52 -32.06 4.80
CA GLY A 428 12.24 -32.21 5.49
C GLY A 428 11.58 -33.57 5.25
N GLY A 429 10.59 -33.91 6.09
CA GLY A 429 9.74 -35.09 5.92
C GLY A 429 8.78 -34.98 4.71
N PRO A 430 8.02 -36.04 4.38
CA PRO A 430 7.09 -36.03 3.24
C PRO A 430 6.05 -34.90 3.32
N ASP A 431 5.60 -34.53 4.52
CA ASP A 431 4.61 -33.46 4.72
C ASP A 431 5.18 -32.03 4.64
N HIS A 432 6.47 -31.89 4.35
CA HIS A 432 7.11 -30.58 4.31
C HIS A 432 6.47 -29.68 3.22
N PRO A 433 6.06 -28.44 3.55
CA PRO A 433 5.37 -27.55 2.61
C PRO A 433 6.07 -27.40 1.25
N VAL A 434 7.40 -27.24 1.25
CA VAL A 434 8.20 -27.09 0.03
C VAL A 434 8.19 -28.34 -0.85
N ARG A 435 8.13 -29.54 -0.25
CA ARG A 435 8.06 -30.81 -1.01
C ARG A 435 6.73 -30.91 -1.74
N ARG A 436 5.62 -30.69 -1.02
CA ARG A 436 4.28 -30.64 -1.59
C ARG A 436 4.16 -29.62 -2.72
N LEU A 437 4.77 -28.45 -2.54
CA LEU A 437 4.76 -27.40 -3.56
C LEU A 437 5.59 -27.79 -4.80
N ALA A 438 6.76 -28.41 -4.60
CA ALA A 438 7.65 -28.83 -5.69
C ALA A 438 7.05 -29.96 -6.55
N GLU A 439 6.24 -30.85 -5.96
CA GLU A 439 5.52 -31.90 -6.68
C GLU A 439 4.54 -31.34 -7.73
N VAL A 440 3.83 -30.26 -7.38
CA VAL A 440 2.86 -29.63 -8.29
C VAL A 440 3.48 -28.55 -9.17
N ARG A 441 4.56 -27.91 -8.70
CA ARG A 441 5.28 -26.87 -9.43
C ARG A 441 6.77 -27.22 -9.55
N PRO A 442 7.17 -28.09 -10.50
CA PRO A 442 8.57 -28.47 -10.70
C PRO A 442 9.48 -27.27 -10.96
N ASN A 443 8.95 -26.18 -11.53
CA ASN A 443 9.70 -24.94 -11.81
C ASN A 443 9.61 -23.89 -10.69
N LEU A 444 9.16 -24.25 -9.48
CA LEU A 444 8.89 -23.36 -8.35
C LEU A 444 9.97 -22.29 -8.12
N LEU A 445 11.25 -22.69 -8.04
CA LEU A 445 12.33 -21.75 -7.75
C LEU A 445 12.55 -20.74 -8.89
N THR A 446 12.33 -21.15 -10.14
CA THR A 446 12.39 -20.27 -11.31
C THR A 446 11.24 -19.28 -11.28
N GLU A 447 10.02 -19.74 -10.98
CA GLU A 447 8.83 -18.90 -10.87
C GLU A 447 8.97 -17.86 -9.74
N LEU A 448 9.42 -18.27 -8.55
CA LEU A 448 9.69 -17.35 -7.43
C LEU A 448 10.79 -16.33 -7.77
N THR A 449 11.83 -16.76 -8.50
CA THR A 449 12.90 -15.86 -8.94
C THR A 449 12.40 -14.82 -9.95
N ARG A 450 11.55 -15.22 -10.89
CA ARG A 450 10.92 -14.31 -11.86
C ARG A 450 9.99 -13.33 -11.16
N LEU A 451 9.10 -13.82 -10.30
CA LEU A 451 8.18 -12.99 -9.52
C LEU A 451 8.91 -11.95 -8.67
N SER A 452 10.02 -12.35 -8.02
CA SER A 452 10.87 -11.42 -7.27
C SER A 452 11.51 -10.33 -8.13
N ALA A 453 11.73 -10.56 -9.42
CA ALA A 453 12.23 -9.55 -10.35
C ALA A 453 11.09 -8.64 -10.84
N ASP A 454 9.93 -9.22 -11.13
CA ASP A 454 8.76 -8.54 -11.68
C ASP A 454 8.11 -7.58 -10.67
N ARG A 455 8.27 -7.81 -9.35
CA ARG A 455 7.79 -6.88 -8.29
C ARG A 455 8.28 -5.43 -8.46
N ASN A 456 9.43 -5.24 -9.12
CA ASN A 456 10.03 -3.93 -9.37
C ASN A 456 9.64 -3.33 -10.74
N ARG A 457 8.96 -4.09 -11.61
CA ARG A 457 8.62 -3.68 -12.98
C ARG A 457 7.30 -2.89 -13.08
N GLY A 458 6.41 -3.01 -12.10
CA GLY A 458 5.16 -2.21 -12.02
C GLY A 458 5.34 -0.72 -11.66
N GLY A 459 6.54 -0.17 -11.83
CA GLY A 459 6.88 1.24 -11.63
C GLY A 459 7.23 1.88 -12.97
N ALA A 460 6.62 3.03 -13.30
CA ALA A 460 6.76 3.74 -14.58
C ALA A 460 8.20 4.27 -14.82
N HIS A 461 9.13 3.37 -15.13
CA HIS A 461 10.39 3.68 -15.79
C HIS A 461 10.23 3.32 -17.28
N ALA A 462 10.55 4.27 -18.16
CA ALA A 462 10.22 4.27 -19.59
C ALA A 462 10.96 3.24 -20.47
N GLU A 463 11.47 2.14 -19.91
CA GLU A 463 12.20 1.11 -20.67
C GLU A 463 11.81 -0.34 -20.30
N VAL A 464 10.77 -0.55 -19.48
CA VAL A 464 10.38 -1.90 -19.05
C VAL A 464 9.05 -2.29 -19.69
N VAL A 465 9.02 -3.47 -20.34
CA VAL A 465 7.79 -4.09 -20.87
C VAL A 465 6.72 -4.09 -19.77
N PRO A 466 5.54 -3.48 -20.01
CA PRO A 466 4.48 -3.43 -19.01
C PRO A 466 4.05 -4.84 -18.61
N LEU A 467 3.71 -5.03 -17.33
CA LEU A 467 3.15 -6.29 -16.85
C LEU A 467 1.83 -6.55 -17.58
N ASN A 468 1.62 -7.80 -18.00
CA ASN A 468 0.37 -8.28 -18.56
C ASN A 468 -0.40 -9.14 -17.56
N LEU A 469 -1.68 -9.35 -17.83
CA LEU A 469 -2.59 -10.11 -16.97
C LEU A 469 -2.08 -11.52 -16.71
N ASP A 470 -1.49 -12.18 -17.71
CA ASP A 470 -0.87 -13.51 -17.56
C ASP A 470 0.19 -13.55 -16.46
N THR A 471 1.01 -12.49 -16.34
CA THR A 471 2.00 -12.38 -15.27
C THR A 471 1.32 -12.24 -13.90
N GLY A 472 0.23 -11.48 -13.83
CA GLY A 472 -0.60 -11.35 -12.64
C GLY A 472 -1.26 -12.66 -12.22
N GLU A 473 -1.82 -13.41 -13.18
CA GLU A 473 -2.45 -14.71 -12.96
C GLU A 473 -1.44 -15.76 -12.52
N ALA A 474 -0.25 -15.77 -13.12
CA ALA A 474 0.84 -16.64 -12.71
C ALA A 474 1.30 -16.31 -11.26
N ALA A 475 1.42 -15.03 -10.92
CA ALA A 475 1.77 -14.59 -9.57
C ALA A 475 0.68 -14.97 -8.55
N TRP A 476 -0.59 -14.74 -8.90
CA TRP A 476 -1.73 -15.13 -8.09
C TRP A 476 -1.74 -16.64 -7.85
N GLY A 477 -1.66 -17.45 -8.92
CA GLY A 477 -1.74 -18.90 -8.79
C GLY A 477 -0.58 -19.51 -8.01
N LEU A 478 0.63 -18.97 -8.16
CA LEU A 478 1.78 -19.38 -7.35
C LEU A 478 1.57 -19.08 -5.85
N ALA A 479 1.01 -17.91 -5.52
CA ALA A 479 0.68 -17.53 -4.15
C ALA A 479 -0.40 -18.44 -3.54
N GLN A 480 -1.42 -18.82 -4.31
CA GLN A 480 -2.44 -19.76 -3.86
C GLN A 480 -1.85 -21.13 -3.53
N HIS A 481 -1.02 -21.70 -4.41
CA HIS A 481 -0.36 -22.99 -4.17
C HIS A 481 0.59 -22.93 -2.98
N THR A 482 1.34 -21.85 -2.84
CA THR A 482 2.25 -21.67 -1.70
C THR A 482 1.48 -21.61 -0.38
N SER A 483 0.35 -20.90 -0.35
CA SER A 483 -0.51 -20.79 0.83
C SER A 483 -1.12 -22.15 1.22
N ALA A 484 -1.63 -22.91 0.24
CA ALA A 484 -2.16 -24.25 0.50
C ALA A 484 -1.11 -25.21 1.03
N ALA A 485 0.07 -25.24 0.40
CA ALA A 485 1.18 -26.09 0.86
C ALA A 485 1.64 -25.74 2.28
N TYR A 486 1.64 -24.44 2.62
CA TYR A 486 2.01 -23.93 3.94
C TYR A 486 0.98 -24.28 5.02
N LEU A 487 -0.31 -24.07 4.75
CA LEU A 487 -1.42 -24.42 5.65
C LEU A 487 -1.66 -25.93 5.74
N GLY A 488 -1.06 -26.67 4.80
CA GLY A 488 -1.12 -28.11 4.74
C GLY A 488 -2.42 -28.69 4.21
N VAL A 489 -3.15 -27.91 3.41
CA VAL A 489 -4.39 -28.31 2.74
C VAL A 489 -4.14 -28.76 1.31
N ALA A 490 -5.15 -29.37 0.69
CA ALA A 490 -5.08 -29.78 -0.72
C ALA A 490 -4.78 -28.57 -1.62
N LEU A 491 -3.85 -28.75 -2.55
CA LEU A 491 -3.48 -27.70 -3.49
C LEU A 491 -4.66 -27.38 -4.42
N PRO A 492 -5.12 -26.11 -4.48
CA PRO A 492 -6.30 -25.76 -5.25
C PRO A 492 -6.06 -25.98 -6.75
N ASN A 493 -7.03 -26.59 -7.42
CA ASN A 493 -7.04 -26.69 -8.87
C ASN A 493 -7.57 -25.37 -9.46
N LEU A 494 -6.65 -24.48 -9.80
CA LEU A 494 -6.95 -23.13 -10.28
C LEU A 494 -7.39 -23.08 -11.76
N SER A 495 -7.36 -24.23 -12.45
CA SER A 495 -7.82 -24.35 -13.85
C SER A 495 -9.34 -24.54 -13.96
N ARG A 496 -10.06 -24.69 -12.84
CA ARG A 496 -11.52 -24.78 -12.80
C ARG A 496 -12.10 -23.54 -12.12
N PRO A 497 -13.10 -22.86 -12.73
CA PRO A 497 -13.86 -21.86 -11.99
C PRO A 497 -14.53 -22.53 -10.76
N PRO A 498 -14.71 -21.79 -9.66
CA PRO A 498 -15.32 -22.36 -8.45
C PRO A 498 -16.66 -23.00 -8.80
N ARG A 499 -16.86 -24.24 -8.33
CA ARG A 499 -18.15 -24.93 -8.46
C ARG A 499 -19.22 -24.00 -7.88
N LYS A 500 -20.20 -23.63 -8.70
CA LYS A 500 -21.50 -23.22 -8.18
C LYS A 500 -22.09 -24.48 -7.56
N ASP A 501 -21.86 -24.67 -6.26
CA ASP A 501 -22.67 -25.59 -5.49
C ASP A 501 -24.05 -24.92 -5.35
N ASN A 502 -24.86 -25.13 -6.39
CA ASN A 502 -26.30 -25.03 -6.32
C ASN A 502 -26.77 -26.13 -5.36
N GLN A 503 -26.84 -25.83 -4.06
CA GLN A 503 -27.78 -26.46 -3.14
C GLN A 503 -27.90 -25.68 -1.83
N THR A 504 -29.10 -25.13 -1.62
CA THR A 504 -29.76 -24.76 -0.34
C THR A 504 -29.16 -23.60 0.46
N HIS A 505 -29.80 -22.43 0.62
CA HIS A 505 -31.21 -22.18 0.95
C HIS A 505 -31.87 -21.09 0.08
N GLY A 506 -33.17 -21.27 -0.14
CA GLY A 506 -33.97 -20.58 -1.15
C GLY A 506 -34.28 -19.11 -0.90
N GLU A 507 -34.19 -18.35 -1.99
CA GLU A 507 -35.12 -17.27 -2.28
C GLU A 507 -35.77 -17.58 -3.64
N GLU A 508 -37.09 -17.64 -3.60
CA GLU A 508 -38.01 -17.88 -4.70
C GLU A 508 -37.72 -16.88 -5.85
N GLN A 509 -37.19 -17.38 -6.96
CA GLN A 509 -37.22 -16.64 -8.22
C GLN A 509 -38.66 -16.61 -8.73
N VAL A 510 -39.35 -15.48 -8.50
CA VAL A 510 -40.57 -15.15 -9.24
C VAL A 510 -40.16 -14.88 -10.70
N PRO A 511 -40.76 -15.56 -11.70
CA PRO A 511 -40.43 -15.31 -13.10
C PRO A 511 -40.92 -13.92 -13.52
N VAL A 512 -40.01 -13.13 -14.09
CA VAL A 512 -40.36 -11.96 -14.89
C VAL A 512 -40.86 -12.47 -16.24
N ASP A 513 -42.18 -12.64 -16.36
CA ASP A 513 -42.91 -12.57 -17.63
C ASP A 513 -44.42 -12.50 -17.38
N ALA A 514 -44.97 -11.28 -17.38
CA ALA A 514 -46.34 -10.99 -17.79
C ALA A 514 -46.54 -9.46 -17.82
N VAL A 515 -46.34 -8.86 -18.98
CA VAL A 515 -46.81 -7.50 -19.29
C VAL A 515 -48.35 -7.52 -19.30
N PRO A 516 -49.06 -6.73 -18.46
CA PRO A 516 -50.49 -6.54 -18.65
C PRO A 516 -50.71 -5.41 -19.68
N GLN A 517 -51.33 -5.76 -20.81
CA GLN A 517 -51.81 -4.79 -21.79
C GLN A 517 -52.85 -3.82 -21.18
N PRO A 518 -52.94 -2.58 -21.66
CA PRO A 518 -53.92 -1.62 -21.19
C PRO A 518 -55.33 -2.02 -21.66
N ARG A 519 -56.27 -2.17 -20.71
CA ARG A 519 -57.70 -2.35 -21.02
C ARG A 519 -58.27 -1.07 -21.64
N GLY A 520 -58.78 -1.18 -22.86
CA GLY A 520 -59.58 -0.16 -23.53
C GLY A 520 -60.94 0.08 -22.85
N PRO A 521 -61.69 1.11 -23.30
CA PRO A 521 -62.84 1.65 -22.58
C PRO A 521 -64.08 0.75 -22.69
N VAL A 522 -64.81 0.64 -21.57
CA VAL A 522 -66.07 -0.08 -21.42
C VAL A 522 -67.24 0.75 -21.98
N PRO A 523 -68.18 0.18 -22.76
CA PRO A 523 -69.37 0.89 -23.22
C PRO A 523 -70.46 0.95 -22.14
N ALA A 524 -71.19 2.07 -22.10
CA ALA A 524 -72.32 2.29 -21.19
C ALA A 524 -73.55 1.43 -21.56
N PRO A 525 -74.33 0.96 -20.58
CA PRO A 525 -75.60 0.29 -20.86
C PRO A 525 -76.75 1.30 -20.97
N ARG A 526 -77.46 1.17 -22.11
CA ARG A 526 -78.81 1.62 -22.50
C ARG A 526 -79.50 2.75 -21.75
#